data_AF-A0A7C2B028-F1
#
_entry.id   AF-A0A7C2B028-F1
#
_cell.length_a   1.000
_cell.length_b   1.000
_cell.length_c   1.000
_cell.angle_alpha   90.00
_cell.angle_beta   90.00
_cell.angle_gamma   90.00
#
_symmetry.space_group_name_H-M   'P 1'
#
loop_
_entity.id
_entity.type
_entity.pdbx_description
1 polymer ?
#
loop_
_entity_poly.entity_id
_entity_poly.type
_entity_poly.pdbx_seq_one_letter_code
_entity_poly.pdbx_strand_id
1 'polypeptide(L)'
;MKRGITLPEISISLLIITIALIIFFNLANNLIYNLVNAKKMFLLVNANQEAIEMLIAFRNKNLESTSPQDFLKGINRGTYCISFSTSTGIINLNLSSQQYCDFDEYAQGKSGLKILNKIEITRNGDVAYITSTSKTREVILPDHKLNIILTNWHPYSSP
;
A
#
# COMPACT_ATOMS: atom_id res chain seq x y z
N MET A 1 -58.68 19.71 28.32
CA MET A 1 -57.89 20.96 28.35
C MET A 1 -56.77 20.84 27.33
N LYS A 2 -56.74 21.68 26.28
CA LYS A 2 -55.59 21.76 25.36
C LYS A 2 -54.53 22.61 26.06
N ARG A 3 -53.43 22.00 26.53
CA ARG A 3 -52.27 22.76 27.01
C ARG A 3 -51.57 23.33 25.77
N GLY A 4 -51.55 24.66 25.64
CA GLY A 4 -50.78 25.33 24.60
C GLY A 4 -49.30 25.20 24.90
N ILE A 5 -48.49 24.92 23.87
CA ILE A 5 -47.04 24.88 23.99
C ILE A 5 -46.55 26.33 24.19
N THR A 6 -45.76 26.55 25.23
CA THR A 6 -45.23 27.89 25.52
C THR A 6 -43.97 28.18 24.71
N LEU A 7 -43.73 29.45 24.38
CA LEU A 7 -42.54 29.88 23.63
C LEU A 7 -41.21 29.37 24.26
N PRO A 8 -41.02 29.42 25.60
CA PRO A 8 -39.81 28.87 26.23
C PRO A 8 -39.64 27.36 26.04
N GLU A 9 -40.72 26.57 26.08
CA GLU A 9 -40.66 25.12 25.81
C GLU A 9 -40.21 24.83 24.39
N ILE A 10 -40.66 25.63 23.41
CA ILE A 10 -40.20 25.52 22.01
C ILE A 10 -38.72 25.89 21.90
N SER A 11 -38.28 26.97 22.54
CA SER A 11 -36.88 27.42 22.49
C SER A 11 -35.92 26.41 23.12
N ILE A 12 -36.29 25.84 24.28
CA ILE A 12 -35.49 24.79 24.95
C ILE A 12 -35.44 23.53 24.09
N SER A 13 -36.58 23.12 23.51
CA SER A 13 -36.63 21.96 22.62
C SER A 13 -35.75 22.15 21.39
N LEU A 14 -35.78 23.34 20.77
CA LEU A 14 -34.95 23.66 19.61
C LEU A 14 -33.45 23.67 19.95
N LEU A 15 -33.09 24.19 21.13
CA LEU A 15 -31.71 24.18 21.62
C LEU A 15 -31.20 22.75 21.79
N ILE A 16 -31.98 21.88 22.44
CA ILE A 16 -31.64 20.46 22.63
C ILE A 16 -31.45 19.77 21.28
N ILE A 17 -32.39 19.97 20.34
CA ILE A 17 -32.30 19.40 18.98
C ILE A 17 -31.03 19.87 18.27
N THR A 18 -30.70 21.16 18.37
CA THR A 18 -29.53 21.72 17.70
C THR A 18 -28.23 21.17 18.26
N ILE A 19 -28.11 21.07 19.59
CA ILE A 19 -26.94 20.46 20.25
C ILE A 19 -26.80 18.99 19.84
N ALA A 20 -27.90 18.23 19.85
CA ALA A 20 -27.90 16.83 19.44
C ALA A 20 -27.47 16.65 17.98
N LEU A 21 -27.95 17.50 17.07
CA LEU A 21 -27.55 17.49 15.66
C LEU A 21 -26.07 17.80 15.48
N ILE A 22 -25.53 18.81 16.19
CA ILE A 22 -24.10 19.15 16.12
C ILE A 22 -23.24 17.96 16.55
N ILE A 23 -23.59 17.30 17.65
CA ILE A 23 -22.88 16.11 18.14
C ILE A 23 -22.96 14.99 17.10
N PHE A 24 -24.15 14.73 16.55
CA PHE A 24 -24.36 13.70 15.53
C PHE A 24 -23.55 13.96 14.25
N PHE A 25 -23.56 15.20 13.74
CA PHE A 25 -22.78 15.57 12.56
C PHE A 25 -21.28 15.43 12.79
N ASN A 26 -20.77 15.80 13.96
CA ASN A 26 -19.37 15.61 14.29
C ASN A 26 -18.98 14.13 14.35
N LEU A 27 -19.83 13.28 14.96
CA LEU A 27 -19.62 11.83 14.99
C LEU A 27 -19.62 11.23 13.57
N ALA A 28 -20.58 11.61 12.74
CA ALA A 28 -20.68 11.15 11.36
C ALA A 28 -19.45 11.57 10.53
N ASN A 29 -19.01 12.82 10.65
CA ASN A 29 -17.82 13.33 9.96
C ASN A 29 -16.55 12.59 10.41
N ASN A 30 -16.36 12.39 11.71
CA ASN A 30 -15.21 11.66 12.26
C ASN A 30 -15.22 10.18 11.80
N LEU A 31 -16.39 9.55 11.76
CA LEU A 31 -16.53 8.18 11.27
C LEU A 31 -16.13 8.08 9.79
N ILE A 32 -16.64 8.98 8.94
CA ILE A 32 -16.31 9.01 7.51
C ILE A 32 -14.81 9.23 7.32
N TYR A 33 -14.22 10.17 8.04
CA TYR A 33 -12.78 10.44 8.00
C TYR A 33 -11.95 9.20 8.35
N ASN A 34 -12.28 8.53 9.45
CA ASN A 34 -11.60 7.33 9.89
C ASN A 34 -11.76 6.18 8.89
N LEU A 35 -12.96 6.00 8.32
CA LEU A 35 -13.22 4.96 7.33
C LEU A 35 -12.41 5.20 6.05
N VAL A 36 -12.29 6.45 5.60
CA VAL A 36 -11.46 6.82 4.44
C VAL A 36 -9.99 6.53 4.71
N ASN A 37 -9.48 6.89 5.88
CA ASN A 37 -8.09 6.62 6.25
C ASN A 37 -7.81 5.12 6.38
N ALA A 38 -8.71 4.36 7.01
CA ALA A 38 -8.59 2.91 7.12
C ALA A 38 -8.55 2.25 5.74
N LYS A 39 -9.42 2.68 4.82
CA LYS A 39 -9.42 2.21 3.42
C LYS A 39 -8.09 2.51 2.73
N LYS A 40 -7.57 3.74 2.86
CA LYS A 40 -6.28 4.12 2.25
C LYS A 40 -5.13 3.29 2.83
N MET A 41 -5.09 3.10 4.14
CA MET A 41 -4.07 2.29 4.81
C MET A 41 -4.12 0.84 4.36
N PHE A 42 -5.32 0.25 4.27
CA PHE A 42 -5.51 -1.10 3.75
C PHE A 42 -4.95 -1.26 2.33
N LEU A 43 -5.19 -0.29 1.45
CA LEU A 43 -4.64 -0.30 0.09
C LEU A 43 -3.11 -0.19 0.07
N LEU A 44 -2.50 0.62 0.96
CA LEU A 44 -1.04 0.70 1.08
C LEU A 44 -0.41 -0.61 1.56
N VAL A 45 -1.06 -1.29 2.51
CA VAL A 45 -0.61 -2.60 3.00
C VAL A 45 -0.67 -3.62 1.87
N ASN A 46 -1.79 -3.69 1.14
CA ASN A 46 -1.93 -4.62 0.02
C ASN A 46 -0.93 -4.34 -1.09
N ALA A 47 -0.68 -3.08 -1.44
CA ALA A 47 0.33 -2.73 -2.44
C ALA A 47 1.74 -3.16 -2.03
N ASN A 48 2.09 -3.02 -0.74
CA ASN A 48 3.36 -3.53 -0.23
C ASN A 48 3.45 -5.06 -0.31
N GLN A 49 2.37 -5.74 0.09
CA GLN A 49 2.26 -7.21 0.05
C GLN A 49 2.42 -7.71 -1.40
N GLU A 50 1.70 -7.11 -2.34
CA GLU A 50 1.73 -7.45 -3.76
C GLU A 50 3.13 -7.23 -4.37
N ALA A 51 3.77 -6.10 -4.07
CA ALA A 51 5.14 -5.84 -4.51
C ALA A 51 6.13 -6.91 -4.01
N ILE A 52 5.95 -7.38 -2.77
CA ILE A 52 6.73 -8.46 -2.18
C ILE A 52 6.43 -9.81 -2.83
N GLU A 53 5.16 -10.13 -3.06
CA GLU A 53 4.73 -11.35 -3.72
C GLU A 53 5.24 -11.41 -5.16
N MET A 54 5.18 -10.29 -5.90
CA MET A 54 5.78 -10.16 -7.22
C MET A 54 7.29 -10.37 -7.18
N LEU A 55 8.00 -9.88 -6.15
CA LEU A 55 9.43 -10.10 -6.03
C LEU A 55 9.77 -11.57 -5.74
N ILE A 56 8.98 -12.22 -4.89
CA ILE A 56 9.09 -13.66 -4.62
C ILE A 56 8.81 -14.45 -5.91
N ALA A 57 7.77 -14.08 -6.66
CA ALA A 57 7.44 -14.68 -7.94
C ALA A 57 8.55 -14.47 -8.98
N PHE A 58 9.14 -13.28 -9.03
CA PHE A 58 10.28 -12.97 -9.89
C PHE A 58 11.49 -13.85 -9.58
N ARG A 59 11.80 -14.05 -8.28
CA ARG A 59 12.81 -15.02 -7.84
C ARG A 59 12.47 -16.44 -8.28
N ASN A 60 11.24 -16.90 -8.04
CA ASN A 60 10.82 -18.26 -8.35
C ASN A 60 10.84 -18.52 -9.87
N LYS A 61 10.43 -17.53 -10.68
CA LYS A 61 10.48 -17.63 -12.15
C LYS A 61 11.90 -17.77 -12.69
N ASN A 62 12.89 -17.20 -12.01
CA ASN A 62 14.30 -17.42 -12.35
C ASN A 62 14.70 -18.90 -12.19
N LEU A 63 14.12 -19.61 -11.21
CA LEU A 63 14.38 -21.03 -10.97
C LEU A 63 13.75 -21.95 -12.02
N GLU A 64 12.62 -21.55 -12.59
CA GLU A 64 11.94 -22.30 -13.67
C GLU A 64 12.63 -22.14 -15.03
N SER A 65 13.63 -21.27 -15.14
CA SER A 65 14.44 -21.10 -16.35
C SER A 65 15.20 -22.37 -16.70
N THR A 66 15.42 -22.63 -17.99
CA THR A 66 16.23 -23.75 -18.48
C THR A 66 17.69 -23.71 -18.00
N SER A 67 18.18 -22.53 -17.63
CA SER A 67 19.46 -22.33 -16.97
C SER A 67 19.24 -21.39 -15.77
N PRO A 68 18.88 -21.95 -14.59
CA PRO A 68 18.62 -21.14 -13.41
C PRO A 68 19.92 -20.50 -12.93
N GLN A 69 19.86 -19.21 -12.61
CA GLN A 69 20.99 -18.47 -12.09
C GLN A 69 20.76 -18.08 -10.64
N ASP A 70 21.85 -17.78 -9.95
CA ASP A 70 21.76 -17.09 -8.66
C ASP A 70 20.96 -15.78 -8.84
N PHE A 71 19.78 -15.75 -8.22
CA PHE A 71 18.88 -14.60 -8.20
C PHE A 71 19.60 -13.32 -7.77
N LEU A 72 20.48 -13.42 -6.77
CA LEU A 72 21.22 -12.30 -6.22
C LEU A 72 22.40 -11.85 -7.11
N LYS A 73 22.82 -12.67 -8.08
CA LYS A 73 23.90 -12.29 -9.02
C LYS A 73 23.48 -11.16 -9.97
N GLY A 74 22.19 -11.08 -10.30
CA GLY A 74 21.63 -10.02 -11.15
C GLY A 74 21.10 -8.80 -10.39
N ILE A 75 21.11 -8.83 -9.05
CA ILE A 75 20.47 -7.80 -8.22
C ILE A 75 21.52 -7.13 -7.33
N ASN A 76 21.71 -5.83 -7.57
CA ASN A 76 22.60 -4.98 -6.81
C ASN A 76 21.85 -4.31 -5.63
N ARG A 77 22.61 -3.73 -4.70
CA ARG A 77 22.01 -2.89 -3.67
C ARG A 77 21.44 -1.63 -4.30
N GLY A 78 20.20 -1.27 -3.98
CA GLY A 78 19.56 -0.10 -4.56
C GLY A 78 18.04 -0.07 -4.41
N THR A 79 17.43 0.90 -5.07
CA THR A 79 15.98 1.06 -5.15
C THR A 79 15.48 0.55 -6.50
N TYR A 80 14.42 -0.25 -6.48
CA TYR A 80 13.86 -0.90 -7.64
C TYR A 80 12.38 -0.55 -7.81
N CYS A 81 11.96 -0.43 -9.07
CA CYS A 81 10.57 -0.49 -9.46
C CYS A 81 10.26 -1.93 -9.88
N ILE A 82 9.12 -2.44 -9.43
CA ILE A 82 8.59 -3.73 -9.90
C ILE A 82 7.29 -3.49 -10.67
N SER A 83 7.11 -4.22 -11.77
CA SER A 83 5.86 -4.22 -12.51
C SER A 83 5.59 -5.57 -13.16
N PHE A 84 4.31 -5.91 -13.30
CA PHE A 84 3.87 -7.08 -14.03
C PHE A 84 3.21 -6.66 -15.35
N SER A 85 3.69 -7.23 -16.45
CA SER A 85 3.08 -7.04 -17.76
C SER A 85 2.08 -8.17 -18.01
N THR A 86 0.79 -7.86 -17.93
CA THR A 86 -0.30 -8.83 -18.15
C THR A 86 -0.32 -9.40 -19.57
N SER A 87 0.14 -8.63 -20.56
CA SER A 87 0.19 -9.05 -21.97
C SER A 87 1.30 -10.05 -22.26
N THR A 88 2.43 -9.94 -21.55
CA THR A 88 3.60 -10.82 -21.77
C THR A 88 3.78 -11.85 -20.65
N GLY A 89 3.09 -11.70 -19.52
CA GLY A 89 3.27 -12.53 -18.33
C GLY A 89 4.65 -12.37 -17.68
N ILE A 90 5.34 -11.25 -17.93
CA ILE A 90 6.71 -11.00 -17.44
C ILE A 90 6.66 -10.03 -16.25
N ILE A 91 7.39 -10.38 -15.19
CA ILE A 91 7.67 -9.49 -14.06
C ILE A 91 8.98 -8.77 -14.36
N ASN A 92 8.95 -7.45 -14.39
CA ASN A 92 10.11 -6.60 -14.61
C ASN A 92 10.56 -6.02 -13.28
N LEU A 93 11.85 -6.19 -12.97
CA LEU A 93 12.50 -5.57 -11.81
C LEU A 93 13.59 -4.64 -12.31
N ASN A 94 13.32 -3.33 -12.29
CA ASN A 94 14.20 -2.33 -12.85
C ASN A 94 14.84 -1.49 -11.75
N LEU A 95 16.16 -1.36 -11.78
CA LEU A 95 16.86 -0.41 -10.90
C LEU A 95 16.38 1.00 -11.25
N SER A 96 15.94 1.75 -10.25
CA SER A 96 15.39 3.08 -10.42
C SER A 96 16.27 4.11 -9.74
N SER A 97 16.50 5.22 -10.43
CA SER A 97 17.06 6.45 -9.84
C SER A 97 16.00 7.27 -9.12
N GLN A 98 14.71 6.97 -9.33
CA GLN A 98 13.61 7.62 -8.66
C GLN A 98 13.41 7.01 -7.26
N GLN A 99 13.02 7.86 -6.32
CA GLN A 99 12.77 7.40 -4.94
C GLN A 99 11.50 6.52 -4.86
N TYR A 100 10.49 6.77 -5.69
CA TYR A 100 9.27 5.96 -5.77
C TYR A 100 8.79 5.83 -7.22
N CYS A 101 8.09 4.74 -7.50
CA CYS A 101 7.53 4.39 -8.81
C CYS A 101 6.00 4.34 -8.72
N ASP A 102 5.31 4.66 -9.82
CA ASP A 102 3.86 4.45 -9.90
C ASP A 102 3.57 2.93 -9.81
N PHE A 103 2.61 2.55 -8.97
CA PHE A 103 2.22 1.16 -8.75
C PHE A 103 0.85 0.91 -9.41
N ASP A 104 0.90 0.53 -10.68
CA ASP A 104 -0.22 0.60 -11.62
C ASP A 104 -1.33 -0.43 -11.40
N GLU A 105 -1.11 -1.51 -10.64
CA GLU A 105 -2.12 -2.58 -10.49
C GLU A 105 -3.40 -2.11 -9.78
N TYR A 106 -3.31 -1.09 -8.91
CA TYR A 106 -4.48 -0.48 -8.28
C TYR A 106 -5.13 0.64 -9.11
N ALA A 107 -4.46 1.09 -10.17
CA ALA A 107 -4.91 2.21 -11.00
C ALA A 107 -5.93 1.78 -12.07
N GLN A 108 -6.13 0.47 -12.29
CA GLN A 108 -7.13 -0.04 -13.23
C GLN A 108 -8.56 0.14 -12.68
N GLY A 109 -9.12 1.34 -12.89
CA GLY A 109 -10.57 1.59 -12.84
C GLY A 109 -11.12 2.22 -11.56
N LYS A 110 -10.35 2.36 -10.47
CA LYS A 110 -10.80 3.05 -9.25
C LYS A 110 -10.22 4.47 -9.19
N SER A 111 -10.99 5.39 -9.75
CA SER A 111 -10.81 6.85 -9.65
C SER A 111 -10.36 7.28 -8.25
N GLY A 112 -9.18 7.93 -8.19
CA GLY A 112 -8.77 8.76 -7.06
C GLY A 112 -7.37 8.48 -6.52
N LEU A 113 -7.11 7.26 -6.04
CA LEU A 113 -5.93 7.00 -5.22
C LEU A 113 -4.75 6.46 -6.03
N LYS A 114 -3.73 7.30 -6.25
CA LYS A 114 -2.45 6.86 -6.83
C LYS A 114 -1.52 6.37 -5.72
N ILE A 115 -1.12 5.11 -5.81
CA ILE A 115 -0.14 4.49 -4.90
C ILE A 115 1.22 4.53 -5.57
N LEU A 116 2.21 4.93 -4.80
CA LEU A 116 3.62 4.92 -5.17
C LEU A 116 4.30 3.84 -4.34
N ASN A 117 5.11 2.99 -4.97
CA ASN A 117 5.88 1.95 -4.30
C ASN A 117 7.37 2.06 -4.65
N LYS A 118 8.22 1.60 -3.74
CA LYS A 118 9.63 1.35 -3.99
C LYS A 118 10.05 0.06 -3.30
N ILE A 119 10.96 -0.67 -3.92
CA ILE A 119 11.61 -1.84 -3.32
C ILE A 119 13.08 -1.49 -3.06
N GLU A 120 13.45 -1.43 -1.80
CA GLU A 120 14.85 -1.23 -1.38
C GLU A 120 15.47 -2.59 -1.11
N ILE A 121 16.56 -2.90 -1.80
CA ILE A 121 17.29 -4.16 -1.65
C ILE A 121 18.66 -3.86 -1.06
N THR A 122 18.97 -4.49 0.07
CA THR A 122 20.31 -4.56 0.62
C THR A 122 20.76 -6.01 0.68
N ARG A 123 22.05 -6.28 0.49
CA ARG A 123 22.59 -7.64 0.39
C ARG A 123 23.74 -7.85 1.35
N ASN A 124 23.80 -8.97 2.05
CA ASN A 124 24.96 -9.41 2.82
C ASN A 124 25.22 -10.90 2.54
N GLY A 125 26.28 -11.22 1.80
CA GLY A 125 26.52 -12.60 1.32
C GLY A 125 25.35 -13.10 0.45
N ASP A 126 24.77 -14.24 0.79
CA ASP A 126 23.65 -14.86 0.06
C ASP A 126 22.27 -14.49 0.62
N VAL A 127 22.22 -13.44 1.43
CA VAL A 127 20.99 -12.92 2.04
C VAL A 127 20.69 -11.53 1.48
N ALA A 128 19.47 -11.34 0.98
CA ALA A 128 18.90 -10.06 0.62
C ALA A 128 17.84 -9.61 1.63
N TYR A 129 18.03 -8.44 2.20
CA TYR A 129 17.03 -7.76 3.01
C TYR A 129 16.29 -6.79 2.10
N ILE A 130 14.99 -7.03 1.97
CA ILE A 130 14.12 -6.28 1.08
C ILE A 130 13.13 -5.49 1.92
N THR A 131 12.98 -4.22 1.59
CA THR A 131 11.98 -3.32 2.16
C THR A 131 11.09 -2.82 1.04
N SER A 132 9.83 -3.21 1.05
CA SER A 132 8.80 -2.57 0.22
C SER A 132 8.25 -1.38 0.98
N THR A 133 8.27 -0.20 0.39
CA THR A 133 7.67 1.01 0.96
C THR A 133 6.63 1.58 0.01
N SER A 134 5.39 1.69 0.47
CA SER A 134 4.29 2.28 -0.28
C SER A 134 3.75 3.52 0.40
N LYS A 135 3.35 4.50 -0.41
CA LYS A 135 2.67 5.70 0.03
C LYS A 135 1.63 6.15 -0.97
N THR A 136 0.71 7.01 -0.54
CA THR A 136 -0.21 7.68 -1.45
C THR A 136 0.46 8.92 -2.03
N ARG A 137 0.17 9.24 -3.30
CA ARG A 137 0.69 10.47 -3.93
C ARG A 137 0.17 11.74 -3.25
N GLU A 138 -0.99 11.66 -2.61
CA GLU A 138 -1.66 12.76 -1.91
C GLU A 138 -0.99 13.14 -0.58
N VAL A 139 -0.01 12.36 -0.08
CA VAL A 139 0.75 12.59 1.17
C VAL A 139 -0.17 12.83 2.38
N ILE A 140 -1.25 12.05 2.49
CA ILE A 140 -2.21 12.15 3.61
C ILE A 140 -1.84 11.19 4.74
N LEU A 141 -1.16 10.09 4.42
CA LEU A 141 -0.79 9.03 5.36
C LEU A 141 0.72 8.86 5.40
N PRO A 142 1.28 8.40 6.54
CA PRO A 142 2.69 8.03 6.61
C PRO A 142 2.98 6.87 5.66
N ASP A 143 4.24 6.77 5.25
CA ASP A 143 4.74 5.64 4.50
C ASP A 143 4.51 4.34 5.26
N HIS A 144 3.97 3.33 4.57
CA HIS A 144 3.87 1.98 5.11
C HIS A 144 4.99 1.12 4.54
N LYS A 145 5.63 0.33 5.40
CA LYS A 145 6.76 -0.51 5.06
C LYS A 145 6.47 -1.97 5.38
N LEU A 146 6.89 -2.86 4.50
CA LEU A 146 6.90 -4.29 4.74
C LEU A 146 8.30 -4.83 4.42
N ASN A 147 8.84 -5.62 5.33
CA ASN A 147 10.19 -6.14 5.23
C ASN A 147 10.14 -7.66 5.04
N ILE A 148 10.98 -8.15 4.15
CA ILE A 148 11.23 -9.59 3.99
C ILE A 148 12.72 -9.84 3.88
N ILE A 149 13.10 -11.07 4.18
CA ILE A 149 14.44 -11.58 3.92
C ILE A 149 14.30 -12.65 2.85
N LEU A 150 14.99 -12.47 1.74
CA LEU A 150 15.10 -13.49 0.69
C LEU A 150 16.51 -14.01 0.67
N THR A 151 16.64 -15.33 0.51
CA THR A 151 17.91 -15.99 0.24
C THR A 151 17.85 -16.62 -1.14
N ASN A 152 19.01 -17.06 -1.61
CA ASN A 152 19.04 -18.05 -2.68
C ASN A 152 18.28 -19.32 -2.25
N TRP A 153 17.55 -19.91 -3.19
CA TRP A 153 16.71 -21.08 -2.91
C TRP A 153 17.56 -22.35 -2.70
N HIS A 154 18.66 -22.47 -3.45
CA HIS A 154 19.67 -23.50 -3.25
C HIS A 154 21.08 -22.89 -3.33
N PRO A 155 22.06 -23.41 -2.56
CA PRO A 155 23.46 -23.15 -2.83
C PRO A 155 23.77 -23.74 -4.21
N TYR A 156 23.93 -22.88 -5.21
CA TYR A 156 24.43 -23.33 -6.51
C TYR A 156 25.84 -23.85 -6.27
N SER A 157 26.05 -25.17 -6.41
CA SER A 157 27.39 -25.71 -6.53
C SER A 157 28.01 -25.08 -7.76
N SER A 158 28.93 -24.14 -7.54
CA SER A 158 29.82 -23.65 -8.58
C SER A 158 30.48 -24.84 -9.28
N PRO A 159 30.53 -24.88 -10.62
CA PRO A 159 31.41 -25.83 -11.31
C PRO A 159 32.87 -25.60 -10.94
#